data_AF-A0A536GF39-F1
#
_entry.id   AF-A0A536GF39-F1
#
_cell.length_a   1.000
_cell.length_b   1.000
_cell.length_c   1.000
_cell.angle_alpha   90.00
_cell.angle_beta   90.00
_cell.angle_gamma   90.00
#
_symmetry.space_group_name_H-M   'P 1'
#
loop_
_entity.id
_entity.type
_entity.pdbx_description
1 polymer ?
#
loop_
_entity_poly.entity_id
_entity_poly.type
_entity_poly.pdbx_seq_one_letter_code
_entity_poly.pdbx_strand_id
1 'polypeptide(L)'
;MSNENFRRELNNAFDEVSGSPNAGLHDRVRSAVTQAPEWRAPYWIAGVAACVIAVLIVGVLFVANPLKRPGPSTGGVVASPSASPSASASPSAQPTPSASPSAQPFVCANQAFQPAPSGTPVISDLRTGSHGAYDRLTVEFANGMPGDIEVSVHSGTAFTLSPSGMPTTLKGSNGILVVIRGSDLHTSYSGSTDILTGYAALAEVKRIEDFEGVVQLGLGVNGPACYRVSFLTNPSRLVIDVQAAG
;
A
#
# COMPACT_ATOMS: atom_id res chain seq x y z
N MET A 1 3.79 41.66 -45.34
CA MET A 1 4.86 40.63 -45.36
C MET A 1 4.28 39.38 -46.01
N SER A 2 4.99 38.76 -46.98
CA SER A 2 4.53 37.52 -47.62
C SER A 2 4.57 36.36 -46.61
N ASN A 3 3.63 35.41 -46.72
CA ASN A 3 3.58 34.20 -45.91
C ASN A 3 4.89 33.39 -45.94
N GLU A 4 5.69 33.52 -47.00
CA GLU A 4 6.98 32.83 -47.13
C GLU A 4 8.06 33.43 -46.23
N ASN A 5 8.03 34.75 -46.02
CA ASN A 5 9.00 35.43 -45.15
C ASN A 5 8.73 35.08 -43.68
N PHE A 6 7.45 35.05 -43.29
CA PHE A 6 7.05 34.67 -41.94
C PHE A 6 7.42 33.21 -41.60
N ARG A 7 7.28 32.30 -42.56
CA ARG A 7 7.65 30.88 -42.37
C ARG A 7 9.16 30.69 -42.22
N ARG A 8 9.99 31.46 -42.95
CA ARG A 8 11.45 31.41 -42.77
C ARG A 8 11.88 31.96 -41.42
N GLU A 9 11.25 33.05 -40.99
CA GLU A 9 11.57 33.70 -39.72
C GLU A 9 11.21 32.80 -38.53
N LEU A 10 10.06 32.11 -38.59
CA LEU A 10 9.67 31.09 -37.62
C LEU A 10 10.66 29.92 -37.56
N ASN A 11 11.07 29.38 -38.71
CA ASN A 11 12.02 28.26 -38.73
C ASN A 11 13.38 28.67 -38.16
N ASN A 12 13.88 29.86 -38.49
CA ASN A 12 15.14 30.35 -37.96
C ASN A 12 15.09 30.58 -36.44
N ALA A 13 13.97 31.13 -35.93
CA ALA A 13 13.77 31.31 -34.50
C ALA A 13 13.69 29.95 -33.76
N PHE A 14 13.13 28.93 -34.40
CA PHE A 14 13.06 27.59 -33.83
C PHE A 14 14.43 26.92 -33.73
N ASP A 15 15.28 27.08 -34.75
CA ASP A 15 16.64 26.55 -34.76
C ASP A 15 17.56 27.29 -33.77
N GLU A 16 17.34 28.59 -33.54
CA GLU A 16 18.07 29.38 -32.55
C GLU A 16 17.73 28.97 -31.10
N VAL A 17 16.45 28.69 -30.82
CA VAL A 17 15.99 28.26 -29.49
C VAL A 17 16.35 26.80 -29.17
N SER A 18 16.35 25.93 -30.19
CA SER A 18 16.53 24.49 -29.96
C SER A 18 18.00 24.06 -29.80
N GLY A 19 18.96 24.90 -30.21
CA GLY A 19 20.39 24.60 -30.14
C GLY A 19 20.80 23.44 -31.06
N SER A 20 22.04 23.44 -31.54
CA SER A 20 22.50 22.37 -32.43
C SER A 20 22.53 21.02 -31.70
N PRO A 21 21.97 19.93 -32.27
CA PRO A 21 22.04 18.60 -31.68
C PRO A 21 23.49 18.19 -31.42
N ASN A 22 23.77 17.77 -30.19
CA ASN A 22 25.11 17.45 -29.74
C ASN A 22 25.62 16.19 -30.49
N ALA A 23 26.52 16.37 -31.46
CA ALA A 23 26.93 15.33 -32.41
C ALA A 23 27.58 14.08 -31.75
N GLY A 24 28.01 14.19 -30.48
CA GLY A 24 28.59 13.07 -29.72
C GLY A 24 27.58 12.20 -28.96
N LEU A 25 26.27 12.51 -28.99
CA LEU A 25 25.28 11.78 -28.18
C LEU A 25 25.17 10.31 -28.61
N HIS A 26 25.23 10.04 -29.91
CA HIS A 26 25.18 8.69 -30.46
C HIS A 26 26.36 7.82 -30.01
N ASP A 27 27.57 8.40 -29.93
CA ASP A 27 28.77 7.69 -29.51
C ASP A 27 28.80 7.42 -27.99
N ARG A 28 28.24 8.34 -27.19
CA ARG A 28 28.07 8.13 -25.74
C ARG A 28 27.06 7.03 -25.44
N VAL A 29 25.95 6.97 -26.17
CA VAL A 29 24.95 5.90 -26.03
C VAL A 29 25.56 4.55 -26.43
N ARG A 30 26.32 4.48 -27.52
CA ARG A 30 27.01 3.23 -27.91
C ARG A 30 28.06 2.79 -26.89
N SER A 31 28.85 3.71 -26.33
CA SER A 31 29.83 3.36 -25.29
C SER A 31 29.17 2.91 -23.98
N ALA A 32 28.00 3.45 -23.63
CA ALA A 32 27.26 3.03 -22.45
C ALA A 32 26.64 1.63 -22.59
N VAL A 33 26.28 1.21 -23.80
CA VAL A 33 25.74 -0.13 -24.07
C VAL A 33 26.85 -1.20 -24.12
N THR A 34 28.08 -0.84 -24.50
CA THR A 34 29.21 -1.79 -24.56
C THR A 34 29.91 -1.99 -23.21
N GLN A 35 29.75 -1.07 -22.26
CA GLN A 35 30.22 -1.24 -20.88
C GLN A 35 29.11 -1.80 -19.98
N ALA A 36 28.78 -3.07 -20.13
CA ALA A 36 28.13 -3.80 -19.04
C ALA A 36 29.15 -3.96 -17.90
N PRO A 37 28.89 -3.48 -16.68
CA PRO A 37 29.80 -3.68 -15.56
C PRO A 37 29.77 -5.16 -15.16
N GLU A 38 30.87 -5.86 -15.39
CA GLU A 38 31.07 -7.20 -14.87
C GLU A 38 31.25 -7.10 -13.35
N TRP A 39 30.15 -7.25 -12.61
CA TRP A 39 30.12 -7.20 -11.15
C TRP A 39 30.84 -8.42 -10.57
N ARG A 40 32.17 -8.40 -10.57
CA ARG A 40 33.00 -9.28 -9.74
C ARG A 40 32.97 -8.72 -8.31
N ALA A 41 31.91 -9.03 -7.58
CA ALA A 41 31.84 -8.72 -6.15
C ALA A 41 32.89 -9.57 -5.40
N PRO A 42 33.83 -8.95 -4.66
CA PRO A 42 34.89 -9.68 -3.98
C PRO A 42 34.37 -10.31 -2.67
N TYR A 43 34.54 -11.64 -2.54
CA TYR A 43 33.98 -12.54 -1.51
C TYR A 43 34.33 -12.24 -0.04
N TRP A 44 35.07 -11.17 0.27
CA TRP A 44 35.49 -10.84 1.65
C TRP A 44 34.38 -10.18 2.47
N ILE A 45 33.37 -9.58 1.82
CA ILE A 45 32.26 -8.89 2.50
C ILE A 45 31.33 -9.90 3.21
N ALA A 46 31.21 -11.12 2.69
CA ALA A 46 30.42 -12.19 3.32
C ALA A 46 31.04 -12.70 4.63
N GLY A 47 32.37 -12.64 4.77
CA GLY A 47 33.06 -13.10 5.98
C GLY A 47 32.87 -12.17 7.19
N VAL A 48 32.79 -10.86 6.96
CA VAL A 48 32.64 -9.86 8.03
C VAL A 48 31.23 -9.91 8.64
N ALA A 49 30.20 -10.17 7.82
CA ALA A 49 28.81 -10.26 8.28
C ALA A 49 28.57 -11.47 9.21
N ALA A 50 29.23 -12.62 8.97
CA ALA A 50 29.06 -13.82 9.78
C ALA A 50 29.63 -13.67 11.20
N CYS A 51 30.76 -12.96 11.35
CA CYS A 51 31.39 -12.74 12.66
C CYS A 51 30.56 -11.83 13.57
N VAL A 52 29.84 -10.85 13.02
CA VAL A 52 29.00 -9.93 13.80
C VAL A 52 27.76 -10.64 14.37
N ILE A 53 27.18 -11.58 13.63
CA ILE A 53 26.00 -12.37 14.07
C ILE A 53 26.36 -13.31 15.23
N ALA A 54 27.54 -13.93 15.21
CA ALA A 54 27.96 -14.85 16.26
C ALA A 54 28.18 -14.16 17.63
N VAL A 55 28.68 -12.92 17.64
CA VAL A 55 28.90 -12.16 18.89
C VAL A 55 27.58 -11.74 19.55
N LEU A 56 26.54 -11.44 18.77
CA LEU A 56 25.24 -11.04 19.31
C LEU A 56 24.47 -12.20 19.97
N ILE A 57 24.64 -13.44 19.49
CA ILE A 57 23.97 -14.63 20.06
C ILE A 57 24.52 -14.98 21.46
N VAL A 58 25.83 -14.81 21.68
CA VAL A 58 26.46 -15.09 22.99
C VAL A 58 26.06 -14.05 24.04
N GLY A 59 25.82 -12.80 23.64
CA GLY A 59 25.39 -11.72 24.55
C GLY A 59 23.97 -11.90 25.11
N VAL A 60 23.05 -12.52 24.35
CA VAL A 60 21.64 -12.69 24.77
C VAL A 60 21.45 -13.86 25.74
N LEU A 61 22.36 -14.84 25.77
CA LEU A 61 22.25 -16.01 26.66
C LEU A 61 22.78 -15.77 28.09
N PHE A 62 23.40 -14.62 28.38
CA PHE A 62 24.02 -14.35 29.68
C PHE A 62 23.16 -13.49 30.65
N VAL A 63 21.99 -13.00 30.22
CA VAL A 63 21.16 -12.06 31.02
C VAL A 63 19.88 -12.71 31.61
N ALA A 64 19.53 -13.94 31.22
CA ALA A 64 18.34 -14.64 31.72
C ALA A 64 18.68 -15.69 32.78
N ASN A 65 19.09 -15.26 33.98
CA ASN A 65 19.08 -16.14 35.15
C ASN A 65 18.76 -15.37 36.44
N PRO A 66 17.58 -15.61 37.02
CA PRO A 66 17.47 -15.66 38.46
C PRO A 66 16.92 -17.01 38.95
N LEU A 67 17.71 -17.55 39.87
CA LEU A 67 17.59 -18.76 40.66
C LEU A 67 16.32 -18.84 41.54
N LYS A 68 15.73 -20.06 41.57
CA LYS A 68 15.20 -20.84 42.72
C LYS A 68 14.81 -20.10 44.02
N ARG A 69 13.55 -20.27 44.47
CA ARG A 69 13.18 -20.54 45.89
C ARG A 69 11.88 -21.37 46.01
N PRO A 70 11.84 -22.43 46.84
CA PRO A 70 10.60 -23.06 47.30
C PRO A 70 10.28 -22.82 48.79
N GLY A 71 8.98 -22.64 49.10
CA GLY A 71 8.31 -22.84 50.42
C GLY A 71 8.41 -21.72 51.48
N PRO A 72 7.51 -21.65 52.49
CA PRO A 72 6.65 -22.72 53.01
C PRO A 72 5.15 -22.39 53.22
N SER A 73 4.44 -23.46 53.59
CA SER A 73 3.00 -23.62 53.82
C SER A 73 2.52 -23.13 55.19
N THR A 74 1.33 -22.53 55.22
CA THR A 74 0.42 -22.35 56.37
C THR A 74 -0.95 -22.05 55.75
N GLY A 75 -2.10 -22.66 56.04
CA GLY A 75 -2.54 -23.51 57.14
C GLY A 75 -3.97 -23.07 57.52
N GLY A 76 -5.00 -23.79 57.04
CA GLY A 76 -6.39 -23.77 57.55
C GLY A 76 -7.25 -22.51 57.30
N VAL A 77 -8.58 -22.50 57.29
CA VAL A 77 -9.69 -23.47 57.45
C VAL A 77 -10.96 -22.71 56.99
N VAL A 78 -11.83 -23.37 56.21
CA VAL A 78 -13.31 -23.26 56.12
C VAL A 78 -13.99 -21.88 55.90
N ALA A 79 -14.73 -21.76 54.78
CA ALA A 79 -16.20 -21.59 54.76
C ALA A 79 -16.76 -21.56 53.32
N SER A 80 -17.85 -22.30 53.15
CA SER A 80 -18.82 -22.34 52.03
C SER A 80 -20.17 -21.86 52.60
N PRO A 81 -21.26 -21.54 51.87
CA PRO A 81 -21.47 -21.26 50.44
C PRO A 81 -22.09 -19.84 50.23
N SER A 82 -22.39 -19.45 48.99
CA SER A 82 -23.75 -19.04 48.57
C SER A 82 -23.72 -18.38 47.19
N ALA A 83 -24.41 -19.02 46.24
CA ALA A 83 -24.76 -18.42 44.96
C ALA A 83 -25.82 -17.32 45.16
N SER A 84 -25.78 -16.30 44.32
CA SER A 84 -26.98 -15.56 43.94
C SER A 84 -26.81 -15.01 42.51
N PRO A 85 -27.77 -15.24 41.60
CA PRO A 85 -27.74 -14.72 40.25
C PRO A 85 -28.31 -13.30 40.24
N SER A 86 -27.73 -12.39 39.46
CA SER A 86 -28.40 -11.14 39.11
C SER A 86 -28.41 -11.00 37.59
N ALA A 87 -29.53 -11.42 37.02
CA ALA A 87 -29.92 -11.04 35.67
C ALA A 87 -30.37 -9.58 35.69
N SER A 88 -29.91 -8.80 34.72
CA SER A 88 -30.61 -7.60 34.27
C SER A 88 -30.26 -7.38 32.80
N ALA A 89 -30.98 -8.08 31.93
CA ALA A 89 -30.96 -7.81 30.50
C ALA A 89 -31.73 -6.51 30.25
N SER A 90 -31.02 -5.45 29.89
CA SER A 90 -31.62 -4.24 29.31
C SER A 90 -31.87 -4.50 27.81
N PRO A 91 -33.07 -4.27 27.27
CA PRO A 91 -33.31 -4.43 25.84
C PRO A 91 -32.61 -3.30 25.09
N SER A 92 -31.49 -3.61 24.44
CA SER A 92 -30.87 -2.72 23.46
C SER A 92 -31.82 -2.58 22.28
N ALA A 93 -32.22 -1.34 21.99
CA ALA A 93 -32.99 -1.01 20.80
C ALA A 93 -32.22 -1.47 19.55
N GLN A 94 -32.88 -2.32 18.75
CA GLN A 94 -32.38 -2.78 17.46
C GLN A 94 -32.41 -1.60 16.48
N PRO A 95 -31.28 -1.20 15.86
CA PRO A 95 -31.32 -0.19 14.83
C PRO A 95 -32.10 -0.72 13.63
N THR A 96 -33.08 0.06 13.17
CA THR A 96 -33.78 -0.13 11.90
C THR A 96 -32.77 -0.21 10.75
N PRO A 97 -32.95 -1.12 9.78
CA PRO A 97 -32.06 -1.20 8.62
C PRO A 97 -32.16 0.10 7.81
N SER A 98 -31.10 0.91 7.88
CA SER A 98 -30.90 2.01 6.93
C SER A 98 -30.80 1.42 5.53
N ALA A 99 -31.59 1.94 4.60
CA ALA A 99 -31.55 1.51 3.20
C ALA A 99 -30.09 1.57 2.69
N SER A 100 -29.56 0.42 2.31
CA SER A 100 -28.21 0.34 1.76
C SER A 100 -28.21 1.05 0.41
N PRO A 101 -27.32 2.04 0.16
CA PRO A 101 -27.18 2.59 -1.17
C PRO A 101 -26.88 1.45 -2.15
N SER A 102 -27.60 1.44 -3.28
CA SER A 102 -27.36 0.47 -4.35
C SER A 102 -25.88 0.50 -4.71
N ALA A 103 -25.20 -0.62 -4.53
CA ALA A 103 -23.77 -0.68 -4.76
C ALA A 103 -23.49 -0.40 -6.24
N GLN A 104 -22.49 0.45 -6.51
CA GLN A 104 -22.05 0.76 -7.87
C GLN A 104 -21.69 -0.53 -8.63
N PRO A 105 -21.86 -0.58 -9.96
CA PRO A 105 -21.45 -1.75 -10.74
C PRO A 105 -19.92 -1.93 -10.69
N PHE A 106 -19.45 -3.17 -10.83
CA PHE A 106 -18.04 -3.45 -11.02
C PHE A 106 -17.60 -3.03 -12.43
N VAL A 107 -16.42 -2.44 -12.54
CA VAL A 107 -15.78 -2.04 -13.80
C VAL A 107 -14.37 -2.59 -13.85
N CYS A 108 -13.87 -2.89 -15.06
CA CYS A 108 -12.53 -3.42 -15.28
C CYS A 108 -11.72 -2.43 -16.12
N ALA A 109 -11.80 -1.15 -15.77
CA ALA A 109 -11.20 -0.04 -16.52
C ALA A 109 -10.69 1.04 -15.55
N ASN A 110 -9.83 1.91 -16.05
CA ASN A 110 -9.29 3.02 -15.26
C ASN A 110 -10.40 4.02 -14.93
N GLN A 111 -10.40 4.53 -13.70
CA GLN A 111 -11.31 5.58 -13.26
C GLN A 111 -10.57 6.59 -12.39
N ALA A 112 -11.02 7.85 -12.47
CA ALA A 112 -10.62 8.90 -11.56
C ALA A 112 -11.83 9.32 -10.73
N PHE A 113 -11.58 9.66 -9.47
CA PHE A 113 -12.58 10.06 -8.49
C PHE A 113 -12.15 11.35 -7.82
N GLN A 114 -13.08 12.28 -7.70
CA GLN A 114 -12.90 13.53 -6.99
C GLN A 114 -13.96 13.65 -5.89
N PRO A 115 -13.82 12.90 -4.77
CA PRO A 115 -14.72 13.08 -3.64
C PRO A 115 -14.49 14.48 -3.03
N ALA A 116 -15.46 15.00 -2.29
CA ALA A 116 -15.37 16.33 -1.71
C ALA A 116 -14.15 16.42 -0.75
N PRO A 117 -13.11 17.20 -1.10
CA PRO A 117 -11.91 17.25 -0.29
C PRO A 117 -12.19 17.95 1.03
N SER A 118 -11.50 17.51 2.09
CA SER A 118 -11.53 18.18 3.39
C SER A 118 -10.22 17.98 4.13
N GLY A 119 -9.84 18.99 4.91
CA GLY A 119 -8.68 18.95 5.81
C GLY A 119 -7.36 18.57 5.15
N THR A 120 -6.51 17.87 5.90
CA THR A 120 -5.21 17.35 5.44
C THR A 120 -5.20 15.85 5.73
N PRO A 121 -5.75 15.03 4.82
CA PRO A 121 -6.03 13.64 5.10
C PRO A 121 -4.75 12.82 5.22
N VAL A 122 -4.70 11.93 6.21
CA VAL A 122 -3.64 10.93 6.36
C VAL A 122 -4.28 9.56 6.46
N ILE A 123 -3.69 8.55 5.82
CA ILE A 123 -4.17 7.17 5.96
C ILE A 123 -3.88 6.72 7.38
N SER A 124 -4.93 6.40 8.14
CA SER A 124 -4.82 5.93 9.52
C SER A 124 -4.94 4.41 9.61
N ASP A 125 -5.59 3.77 8.64
CA ASP A 125 -5.80 2.32 8.65
C ASP A 125 -6.01 1.72 7.26
N LEU A 126 -5.57 0.46 7.10
CA LEU A 126 -5.81 -0.39 5.94
C LEU A 126 -6.45 -1.69 6.40
N ARG A 127 -7.71 -1.91 6.02
CA ARG A 127 -8.47 -3.12 6.39
C ARG A 127 -8.87 -3.90 5.17
N THR A 128 -8.60 -5.20 5.19
CA THR A 128 -9.09 -6.13 4.17
C THR A 128 -10.21 -7.01 4.74
N GLY A 129 -11.12 -7.46 3.87
CA GLY A 129 -12.18 -8.40 4.24
C GLY A 129 -12.69 -9.18 3.05
N SER A 130 -13.13 -10.43 3.26
CA SER A 130 -13.68 -11.27 2.20
C SER A 130 -15.21 -11.35 2.28
N HIS A 131 -15.87 -11.26 1.13
CA HIS A 131 -17.30 -11.41 0.97
C HIS A 131 -17.59 -12.39 -0.18
N GLY A 132 -18.79 -12.98 -0.19
CA GLY A 132 -19.10 -14.08 -1.13
C GLY A 132 -18.91 -13.76 -2.61
N ALA A 133 -19.08 -12.49 -3.03
CA ALA A 133 -18.95 -12.07 -4.43
C ALA A 133 -17.77 -11.10 -4.69
N TYR A 134 -17.07 -10.67 -3.64
CA TYR A 134 -16.00 -9.68 -3.74
C TYR A 134 -15.14 -9.68 -2.49
N ASP A 135 -13.89 -9.26 -2.60
CA ASP A 135 -13.08 -8.91 -1.45
C ASP A 135 -12.95 -7.39 -1.36
N ARG A 136 -12.71 -6.86 -0.17
CA ARG A 136 -12.72 -5.43 0.12
C ARG A 136 -11.37 -4.99 0.65
N LEU A 137 -10.88 -3.86 0.16
CA LEU A 137 -9.93 -3.00 0.85
C LEU A 137 -10.68 -1.74 1.32
N THR A 138 -10.53 -1.41 2.59
CA THR A 138 -10.94 -0.13 3.17
C THR A 138 -9.70 0.65 3.57
N VAL A 139 -9.52 1.82 2.95
CA VAL A 139 -8.52 2.82 3.35
C VAL A 139 -9.23 3.84 4.21
N GLU A 140 -8.90 3.89 5.49
CA GLU A 140 -9.43 4.89 6.42
C GLU A 140 -8.51 6.10 6.48
N PHE A 141 -9.12 7.29 6.46
CA PHE A 141 -8.42 8.56 6.58
C PHE A 141 -8.76 9.23 7.90
N ALA A 142 -7.72 9.70 8.59
CA ALA A 142 -7.86 10.74 9.61
C ALA A 142 -7.76 12.12 8.96
N ASN A 143 -8.24 13.15 9.68
CA ASN A 143 -8.08 14.56 9.33
C ASN A 143 -8.70 15.01 7.99
N GLY A 144 -9.54 14.19 7.35
CA GLY A 144 -10.33 14.63 6.19
C GLY A 144 -10.49 13.58 5.11
N MET A 145 -10.65 14.04 3.87
CA MET A 145 -10.85 13.22 2.68
C MET A 145 -9.98 13.75 1.53
N PRO A 146 -9.19 12.91 0.85
CA PRO A 146 -8.39 13.35 -0.30
C PRO A 146 -9.30 13.74 -1.48
N GLY A 147 -8.91 14.74 -2.26
CA GLY A 147 -9.72 15.25 -3.38
C GLY A 147 -9.41 14.62 -4.73
N ASP A 148 -8.36 13.80 -4.84
CA ASP A 148 -7.92 13.20 -6.09
C ASP A 148 -7.46 11.75 -5.86
N ILE A 149 -8.21 10.83 -6.46
CA ILE A 149 -7.96 9.40 -6.40
C ILE A 149 -8.06 8.83 -7.82
N GLU A 150 -7.03 8.12 -8.24
CA GLU A 150 -7.03 7.36 -9.50
C GLU A 150 -6.93 5.87 -9.21
N VAL A 151 -7.72 5.08 -9.93
CA VAL A 151 -7.66 3.62 -9.88
C VAL A 151 -7.44 3.08 -11.29
N SER A 152 -6.30 2.43 -11.50
CA SER A 152 -5.85 1.97 -12.82
C SER A 152 -5.63 0.46 -12.83
N VAL A 153 -6.25 -0.22 -13.79
CA VAL A 153 -6.17 -1.69 -13.94
C VAL A 153 -4.93 -2.06 -14.76
N HIS A 154 -4.27 -3.14 -14.38
CA HIS A 154 -3.05 -3.62 -15.02
C HIS A 154 -3.18 -5.11 -15.34
N SER A 155 -2.74 -5.50 -16.53
CA SER A 155 -2.49 -6.91 -16.83
C SER A 155 -1.19 -7.34 -16.16
N GLY A 156 -1.20 -8.49 -15.50
CA GLY A 156 -0.05 -8.97 -14.74
C GLY A 156 0.12 -8.27 -13.38
N THR A 157 1.19 -8.63 -12.68
CA THR A 157 1.44 -8.21 -11.29
C THR A 157 2.77 -7.51 -11.07
N ALA A 158 3.45 -7.10 -12.14
CA ALA A 158 4.71 -6.38 -12.06
C ALA A 158 4.48 -4.87 -11.88
N PHE A 159 5.11 -4.30 -10.86
CA PHE A 159 5.08 -2.87 -10.54
C PHE A 159 6.50 -2.37 -10.24
N THR A 160 6.66 -1.06 -10.15
CA THR A 160 7.92 -0.42 -9.79
C THR A 160 7.73 0.39 -8.53
N LEU A 161 8.53 0.10 -7.49
CA LEU A 161 8.53 0.86 -6.25
C LEU A 161 9.05 2.27 -6.48
N SER A 162 8.38 3.25 -5.90
CA SER A 162 8.75 4.65 -5.96
C SER A 162 9.07 5.17 -4.55
N PRO A 163 10.12 6.00 -4.38
CA PRO A 163 10.99 6.57 -5.42
C PRO A 163 12.18 5.68 -5.82
N SER A 164 12.32 4.48 -5.24
CA SER A 164 13.54 3.65 -5.41
C SER A 164 13.81 3.15 -6.84
N GLY A 165 12.78 3.06 -7.69
CA GLY A 165 12.84 2.48 -9.03
C GLY A 165 12.99 0.95 -9.05
N MET A 166 12.97 0.26 -7.90
CA MET A 166 13.14 -1.19 -7.86
C MET A 166 11.87 -1.93 -8.33
N PRO A 167 12.00 -3.00 -9.13
CA PRO A 167 10.85 -3.80 -9.51
C PRO A 167 10.27 -4.54 -8.29
N THR A 168 8.96 -4.71 -8.27
CA THR A 168 8.25 -5.56 -7.32
C THR A 168 7.17 -6.36 -8.05
N THR A 169 6.83 -7.53 -7.53
CA THR A 169 5.77 -8.38 -8.10
C THR A 169 4.76 -8.72 -7.03
N LEU A 170 3.50 -8.40 -7.28
CA LEU A 170 2.39 -8.73 -6.38
C LEU A 170 1.93 -10.19 -6.59
N LYS A 171 1.25 -10.75 -5.59
CA LYS A 171 0.47 -11.99 -5.74
C LYS A 171 -0.72 -11.79 -6.67
N GLY A 172 -1.25 -12.89 -7.19
CA GLY A 172 -2.35 -12.90 -8.14
C GLY A 172 -1.89 -13.00 -9.59
N SER A 173 -2.80 -12.69 -10.51
CA SER A 173 -2.63 -12.76 -11.96
C SER A 173 -2.71 -11.39 -12.63
N ASN A 174 -3.43 -10.44 -12.03
CA ASN A 174 -3.58 -9.07 -12.51
C ASN A 174 -3.38 -8.07 -11.36
N GLY A 175 -3.30 -6.78 -11.69
CA GLY A 175 -3.02 -5.72 -10.76
C GLY A 175 -4.04 -4.59 -10.83
N ILE A 176 -4.23 -3.90 -9.71
CA ILE A 176 -4.89 -2.59 -9.67
C ILE A 176 -3.96 -1.64 -8.92
N LEU A 177 -3.70 -0.46 -9.48
CA LEU A 177 -2.96 0.60 -8.83
C LEU A 177 -3.94 1.67 -8.34
N VAL A 178 -3.94 1.93 -7.05
CA VAL A 178 -4.71 3.00 -6.42
C VAL A 178 -3.75 4.13 -6.08
N VAL A 179 -3.91 5.28 -6.72
CA VAL A 179 -3.12 6.50 -6.48
C VAL A 179 -3.99 7.48 -5.70
N ILE A 180 -3.50 7.93 -4.54
CA ILE A 180 -4.19 8.89 -3.68
C ILE A 180 -3.27 10.11 -3.54
N ARG A 181 -3.73 11.28 -4.00
CA ARG A 181 -2.96 12.52 -3.91
C ARG A 181 -3.48 13.43 -2.80
N GLY A 182 -2.56 14.21 -2.22
CA GLY A 182 -2.84 15.08 -1.10
C GLY A 182 -3.01 14.33 0.22
N SER A 183 -2.38 13.15 0.34
CA SER A 183 -2.38 12.33 1.55
C SER A 183 -1.04 11.64 1.72
N ASP A 184 -0.78 11.16 2.93
CA ASP A 184 0.36 10.31 3.23
C ASP A 184 -0.08 9.10 4.07
N LEU A 185 0.76 8.07 4.09
CA LEU A 185 0.54 6.87 4.88
C LEU A 185 1.47 6.82 6.09
N HIS A 186 2.71 7.29 5.97
CA HIS A 186 3.72 7.21 7.02
C HIS A 186 3.47 8.05 8.27
N THR A 187 2.59 9.07 8.25
CA THR A 187 2.36 9.92 9.44
C THR A 187 1.57 9.20 10.53
N SER A 188 0.56 8.40 10.14
CA SER A 188 -0.42 7.86 11.08
C SER A 188 -0.53 6.33 11.05
N TYR A 189 -0.32 5.71 9.90
CA TYR A 189 -0.42 4.27 9.77
C TYR A 189 0.87 3.57 10.24
N SER A 190 0.71 2.61 11.16
CA SER A 190 1.79 1.78 11.70
C SER A 190 1.65 0.29 11.38
N GLY A 191 0.62 -0.08 10.61
CA GLY A 191 0.37 -1.46 10.21
C GLY A 191 1.27 -1.94 9.07
N SER A 192 1.01 -3.16 8.60
CA SER A 192 1.78 -3.74 7.48
C SER A 192 1.53 -2.96 6.18
N THR A 193 2.60 -2.67 5.45
CA THR A 193 2.54 -2.08 4.10
C THR A 193 2.60 -3.14 3.00
N ASP A 194 2.58 -4.42 3.36
CA ASP A 194 2.52 -5.59 2.49
C ASP A 194 1.61 -6.63 3.16
N ILE A 195 0.36 -6.68 2.71
CA ILE A 195 -0.73 -7.46 3.32
C ILE A 195 -1.10 -8.59 2.36
N LEU A 196 -0.66 -9.80 2.66
CA LEU A 196 -1.12 -11.01 2.00
C LEU A 196 -2.44 -11.47 2.64
N THR A 197 -3.50 -11.57 1.85
CA THR A 197 -4.86 -11.81 2.36
C THR A 197 -5.26 -13.29 2.37
N GLY A 198 -4.80 -14.06 1.38
CA GLY A 198 -5.28 -15.41 1.11
C GLY A 198 -6.73 -15.48 0.60
N TYR A 199 -7.33 -14.36 0.18
CA TYR A 199 -8.72 -14.34 -0.29
C TYR A 199 -8.86 -14.77 -1.76
N ALA A 200 -10.10 -14.98 -2.20
CA ALA A 200 -10.40 -15.51 -3.53
C ALA A 200 -10.09 -14.49 -4.65
N ALA A 201 -10.39 -13.21 -4.45
CA ALA A 201 -10.25 -12.15 -5.42
C ALA A 201 -9.00 -11.29 -5.17
N LEU A 202 -8.92 -10.65 -4.01
CA LEU A 202 -7.82 -9.76 -3.62
C LEU A 202 -6.76 -10.58 -2.93
N ALA A 203 -5.59 -10.78 -3.53
CA ALA A 203 -4.50 -11.62 -3.04
C ALA A 203 -3.48 -10.87 -2.17
N GLU A 204 -3.21 -9.61 -2.50
CA GLU A 204 -2.21 -8.78 -1.83
C GLU A 204 -2.61 -7.30 -1.87
N VAL A 205 -2.28 -6.56 -0.81
CA VAL A 205 -2.26 -5.09 -0.80
C VAL A 205 -0.86 -4.64 -0.42
N LYS A 206 -0.17 -3.94 -1.31
CA LYS A 206 1.20 -3.49 -1.09
C LYS A 206 1.34 -2.00 -1.35
N ARG A 207 2.02 -1.29 -0.47
CA ARG A 207 2.43 0.09 -0.72
C ARG A 207 3.53 0.12 -1.80
N ILE A 208 3.26 0.82 -2.88
CA ILE A 208 4.18 1.07 -4.00
C ILE A 208 4.91 2.39 -3.83
N GLU A 209 4.21 3.41 -3.31
CA GLU A 209 4.73 4.76 -3.06
C GLU A 209 4.07 5.37 -1.82
N ASP A 210 4.82 6.21 -1.11
CA ASP A 210 4.35 7.12 -0.06
C ASP A 210 5.39 8.24 0.05
N PHE A 211 5.30 9.20 -0.87
CA PHE A 211 6.28 10.26 -1.05
C PHE A 211 5.61 11.51 -1.62
N GLU A 212 6.08 12.71 -1.21
CA GLU A 212 5.58 14.01 -1.73
C GLU A 212 4.05 14.19 -1.74
N GLY A 213 3.36 13.59 -0.78
CA GLY A 213 1.89 13.67 -0.68
C GLY A 213 1.14 12.79 -1.68
N VAL A 214 1.82 11.78 -2.23
CA VAL A 214 1.25 10.74 -3.07
C VAL A 214 1.43 9.39 -2.39
N VAL A 215 0.33 8.67 -2.21
CA VAL A 215 0.33 7.28 -1.79
C VAL A 215 -0.11 6.43 -2.98
N GLN A 216 0.64 5.38 -3.28
CA GLN A 216 0.24 4.36 -4.23
C GLN A 216 0.09 3.01 -3.53
N LEU A 217 -1.07 2.38 -3.66
CA LEU A 217 -1.33 1.02 -3.22
C LEU A 217 -1.53 0.11 -4.44
N GLY A 218 -0.67 -0.89 -4.57
CA GLY A 218 -0.82 -1.97 -5.53
C GLY A 218 -1.69 -3.07 -4.93
N LEU A 219 -2.72 -3.48 -5.65
CA LEU A 219 -3.60 -4.59 -5.31
C LEU A 219 -3.29 -5.75 -6.25
N GLY A 220 -2.83 -6.85 -5.68
CA GLY A 220 -2.69 -8.12 -6.39
C GLY A 220 -4.04 -8.81 -6.49
N VAL A 221 -4.49 -9.17 -7.70
CA VAL A 221 -5.82 -9.72 -7.97
C VAL A 221 -5.71 -11.08 -8.64
N ASN A 222 -6.40 -12.11 -8.12
CA ASN A 222 -6.34 -13.47 -8.66
C ASN A 222 -7.12 -13.65 -9.98
N GLY A 223 -8.17 -12.86 -10.19
CA GLY A 223 -9.04 -12.91 -11.37
C GLY A 223 -8.92 -11.65 -12.25
N PRO A 224 -9.99 -11.31 -12.99
CA PRO A 224 -10.08 -10.03 -13.68
C PRO A 224 -9.89 -8.85 -12.71
N ALA A 225 -9.17 -7.82 -13.13
CA ALA A 225 -8.96 -6.58 -12.35
C ALA A 225 -10.23 -5.70 -12.35
N CYS A 226 -11.37 -6.27 -11.95
CA CYS A 226 -12.65 -5.59 -11.89
C CYS A 226 -12.93 -5.14 -10.46
N TYR A 227 -13.28 -3.87 -10.30
CA TYR A 227 -13.49 -3.25 -8.99
C TYR A 227 -14.66 -2.29 -9.01
N ARG A 228 -15.09 -1.87 -7.82
CA ARG A 228 -15.93 -0.68 -7.64
C ARG A 228 -15.43 0.11 -6.45
N VAL A 229 -15.70 1.41 -6.48
CA VAL A 229 -15.30 2.34 -5.42
C VAL A 229 -16.54 2.93 -4.75
N SER A 230 -16.47 3.10 -3.44
CA SER A 230 -17.41 3.91 -2.68
C SER A 230 -16.69 4.70 -1.61
N PHE A 231 -17.33 5.78 -1.17
CA PHE A 231 -16.80 6.68 -0.16
C PHE A 231 -17.74 6.74 1.03
N LEU A 232 -17.20 6.59 2.24
CA LEU A 232 -17.95 6.67 3.48
C LEU A 232 -17.43 7.83 4.33
N THR A 233 -18.30 8.37 5.17
CA THR A 233 -17.96 9.40 6.16
C THR A 233 -18.15 8.84 7.58
N ASN A 234 -17.58 9.52 8.57
CA ASN A 234 -17.65 9.17 9.99
C ASN A 234 -17.20 7.72 10.34
N PRO A 235 -15.93 7.34 10.14
CA PRO A 235 -14.80 8.11 9.60
C PRO A 235 -14.75 8.14 8.06
N SER A 236 -13.96 9.06 7.50
CA SER A 236 -13.70 9.16 6.06
C SER A 236 -13.01 7.90 5.56
N ARG A 237 -13.60 7.23 4.57
CA ARG A 237 -13.05 5.97 4.02
C ARG A 237 -13.19 5.92 2.51
N LEU A 238 -12.13 5.48 1.85
CA LEU A 238 -12.16 4.94 0.49
C LEU A 238 -12.34 3.43 0.59
N VAL A 239 -13.42 2.92 -0.01
CA VAL A 239 -13.73 1.49 -0.03
C VAL A 239 -13.61 1.00 -1.47
N ILE A 240 -12.74 0.02 -1.68
CA ILE A 240 -12.51 -0.63 -2.96
C ILE A 240 -12.93 -2.09 -2.84
N ASP A 241 -13.98 -2.47 -3.56
CA ASP A 241 -14.38 -3.87 -3.67
C ASP A 241 -13.78 -4.45 -4.96
N VAL A 242 -13.06 -5.56 -4.86
CA VAL A 242 -12.48 -6.32 -5.97
C VAL A 242 -13.36 -7.55 -6.22
N GLN A 243 -13.85 -7.68 -7.45
CA GLN A 243 -14.80 -8.73 -7.82
C GLN A 243 -14.15 -10.12 -7.75
N ALA A 244 -14.82 -11.07 -7.11
CA ALA A 244 -14.42 -12.47 -7.19
C ALA A 244 -14.68 -13.05 -8.58
N ALA A 245 -13.79 -13.92 -9.05
CA ALA A 245 -14.07 -14.74 -10.22
C ALA A 245 -15.23 -15.70 -9.86
N GLY A 246 -16.35 -15.57 -10.59
CA GLY A 246 -17.51 -16.45 -10.43
C GLY A 246 -17.31 -17.83 -11.04
#